data_AF-A0A9D8BLL1-F1
#
_entry.id   AF-A0A9D8BLL1-F1
#
_cell.length_a   1.000
_cell.length_b   1.000
_cell.length_c   1.000
_cell.angle_alpha   90.00
_cell.angle_beta   90.00
_cell.angle_gamma   90.00
#
_symmetry.space_group_name_H-M   'P 1'
#
loop_
_entity.id
_entity.type
_entity.pdbx_description
1 polymer ?
#
loop_
_entity_poly.entity_id
_entity_poly.type
_entity_poly.pdbx_seq_one_letter_code
_entity_poly.pdbx_strand_id
1 'polypeptide(L)'
;MDPLHKGDVMKIVELFPEIARRVREDHLGGGLITHHNFQHAYRVGQAAYTIALKQWGDEVVARKAGVAGLGHNADRLIRHQFGVVTTDAIRNLLSRWIGDEFADEGIAEVQHAVLNHGDINRAGDDRVLIALKDGDRYVNLALDIVMRSALHFSTLPPLDSVYFLDAPGATYNDPKSVLQDVMASLDWVDPTSRVCIRTTAALRMAGPRAAALRFYRDTLLAQLKEEDAFPLS
;
A
#
# COMPACT_ATOMS: atom_id res chain seq x y z
N MET A 1 -10.06 -6.20 -31.39
CA MET A 1 -9.54 -6.63 -30.07
C MET A 1 -8.10 -7.03 -30.27
N ASP A 2 -7.18 -6.27 -29.70
CA ASP A 2 -5.75 -6.51 -29.80
C ASP A 2 -5.37 -7.70 -28.89
N PRO A 3 -4.78 -8.79 -29.40
CA PRO A 3 -4.33 -9.90 -28.58
C PRO A 3 -3.00 -9.48 -27.91
N LEU A 4 -3.10 -8.75 -26.81
CA LEU A 4 -1.95 -8.49 -25.93
C LEU A 4 -1.35 -9.85 -25.54
N HIS A 5 -0.12 -10.08 -26.02
CA HIS A 5 0.77 -11.12 -25.52
C HIS A 5 0.73 -11.12 -23.99
N LYS A 6 0.11 -12.13 -23.39
CA LYS A 6 0.34 -12.50 -21.99
C LYS A 6 1.75 -13.09 -21.91
N GLY A 7 2.77 -12.22 -21.94
CA GLY A 7 3.98 -12.52 -21.22
C GLY A 7 3.58 -12.49 -19.75
N ASP A 8 3.48 -13.66 -19.12
CA ASP A 8 3.17 -13.74 -17.69
C ASP A 8 4.22 -12.94 -16.93
N VAL A 9 3.79 -11.87 -16.28
CA VAL A 9 4.65 -11.07 -15.40
C VAL A 9 5.08 -12.00 -14.28
N MET A 10 6.38 -12.34 -14.23
CA MET A 10 6.95 -13.21 -13.20
C MET A 10 6.58 -12.70 -11.80
N LYS A 11 6.34 -13.62 -10.86
CA LYS A 11 6.00 -13.23 -9.50
C LYS A 11 7.24 -12.74 -8.76
N ILE A 12 7.08 -11.73 -7.91
CA ILE A 12 8.20 -11.17 -7.15
C ILE A 12 8.90 -12.21 -6.25
N VAL A 13 8.14 -13.20 -5.76
CA VAL A 13 8.67 -14.32 -4.97
C VAL A 13 9.41 -15.37 -5.80
N GLU A 14 9.14 -15.43 -7.10
CA GLU A 14 9.87 -16.30 -8.04
C GLU A 14 11.17 -15.59 -8.49
N LEU A 15 11.13 -14.26 -8.59
CA LEU A 15 12.28 -13.42 -8.91
C LEU A 15 13.29 -13.31 -7.76
N PHE A 16 12.80 -13.21 -6.51
CA PHE A 16 13.62 -13.00 -5.32
C PHE A 16 13.22 -13.97 -4.19
N PRO A 17 13.37 -15.29 -4.41
CA PRO A 17 12.87 -16.29 -3.47
C PRO A 17 13.52 -16.17 -2.08
N GLU A 18 14.81 -15.86 -2.03
CA GLU A 18 15.53 -15.76 -0.76
C GLU A 18 15.16 -14.49 0.03
N ILE A 19 14.99 -13.36 -0.65
CA ILE A 19 14.49 -12.13 -0.01
C ILE A 19 13.08 -12.36 0.51
N ALA A 20 12.19 -12.92 -0.32
CA ALA A 20 10.82 -13.22 0.08
C ALA A 20 10.76 -14.17 1.27
N ARG A 21 11.62 -15.19 1.31
CA ARG A 21 11.75 -16.11 2.45
C ARG A 21 12.13 -15.37 3.73
N ARG A 22 13.20 -14.56 3.71
CA ARG A 22 13.66 -13.78 4.88
C ARG A 22 12.60 -12.81 5.39
N VAL A 23 11.95 -12.06 4.48
CA VAL A 23 10.87 -11.14 4.83
C VAL A 23 9.71 -11.91 5.47
N ARG A 24 9.31 -13.05 4.88
CA ARG A 24 8.22 -13.88 5.41
C ARG A 24 8.53 -14.43 6.79
N GLU A 25 9.73 -14.97 6.99
CA GLU A 25 10.16 -15.52 8.28
C GLU A 25 10.10 -14.49 9.38
N ASP A 26 10.55 -13.27 9.11
CA ASP A 26 10.51 -12.20 10.12
C ASP A 26 9.09 -11.70 10.40
N HIS A 27 8.20 -11.66 9.40
CA HIS A 27 6.78 -11.34 9.64
C HIS A 27 6.10 -12.41 10.49
N LEU A 28 6.39 -13.70 10.23
CA LEU A 28 5.83 -14.82 10.98
C LEU A 28 6.41 -14.90 12.39
N GLY A 29 7.74 -14.79 12.52
CA GLY A 29 8.44 -14.84 13.81
C GLY A 29 8.20 -13.60 14.67
N GLY A 30 7.96 -12.45 14.04
CA GLY A 30 7.59 -11.21 14.74
C GLY A 30 6.13 -11.14 15.16
N GLY A 31 5.27 -12.09 14.78
CA GLY A 31 3.88 -12.12 15.22
C GLY A 31 3.01 -10.98 14.69
N LEU A 32 3.42 -10.30 13.61
CA LEU A 32 2.68 -9.16 13.04
C LEU A 32 1.42 -9.65 12.30
N ILE A 33 0.37 -10.00 13.06
CA ILE A 33 -0.96 -10.33 12.57
C ILE A 33 -1.79 -9.04 12.50
N THR A 34 -1.40 -8.15 11.60
CA THR A 34 -2.08 -6.86 11.40
C THR A 34 -2.34 -6.62 9.92
N HIS A 35 -2.89 -5.46 9.59
CA HIS A 35 -3.08 -5.02 8.21
C HIS A 35 -1.75 -4.89 7.40
N HIS A 36 -0.57 -4.95 8.04
CA HIS A 36 0.74 -4.90 7.39
C HIS A 36 1.49 -6.26 7.37
N ASN A 37 0.76 -7.36 7.24
CA ASN A 37 1.36 -8.70 7.19
C ASN A 37 2.14 -8.99 5.87
N PHE A 38 2.80 -10.15 5.81
CA PHE A 38 3.56 -10.58 4.64
C PHE A 38 2.73 -10.62 3.34
N GLN A 39 1.44 -10.98 3.41
CA GLN A 39 0.58 -11.03 2.23
C GLN A 39 0.37 -9.64 1.63
N HIS A 40 0.22 -8.62 2.47
CA HIS A 40 0.18 -7.23 2.02
C HIS A 40 1.53 -6.82 1.41
N ALA A 41 2.66 -7.07 2.08
CA ALA A 41 3.99 -6.79 1.56
C ALA A 41 4.24 -7.45 0.19
N TYR A 42 3.85 -8.72 0.03
CA TYR A 42 3.91 -9.45 -1.24
C TYR A 42 3.12 -8.73 -2.35
N ARG A 43 1.88 -8.32 -2.07
CA ARG A 43 1.04 -7.63 -3.06
C ARG A 43 1.62 -6.28 -3.45
N VAL A 44 2.20 -5.54 -2.50
CA VAL A 44 2.85 -4.25 -2.77
C VAL A 44 4.10 -4.46 -3.63
N GLY A 45 4.96 -5.42 -3.29
CA GLY A 45 6.12 -5.79 -4.11
C GLY A 45 5.73 -6.17 -5.54
N GLN A 46 4.72 -7.04 -5.71
CA GLN A 46 4.24 -7.42 -7.04
C GLN A 46 3.68 -6.23 -7.83
N ALA A 47 2.91 -5.36 -7.16
CA ALA A 47 2.33 -4.18 -7.78
C ALA A 47 3.41 -3.20 -8.23
N ALA A 48 4.35 -2.85 -7.35
CA ALA A 48 5.45 -1.93 -7.64
C ALA A 48 6.31 -2.43 -8.80
N TYR A 49 6.68 -3.71 -8.82
CA TYR A 49 7.38 -4.35 -9.94
C TYR A 49 6.60 -4.21 -11.25
N THR A 50 5.31 -4.59 -11.23
CA THR A 50 4.45 -4.58 -12.43
C THR A 50 4.23 -3.16 -12.96
N ILE A 51 4.04 -2.19 -12.07
CA ILE A 51 3.84 -0.79 -12.42
C ILE A 51 5.09 -0.23 -13.09
N ALA A 52 6.26 -0.43 -12.47
CA ALA A 52 7.52 0.05 -13.01
C ALA A 52 7.81 -0.54 -14.40
N LEU A 53 7.62 -1.85 -14.56
CA LEU A 53 7.82 -2.54 -15.84
C LEU A 53 6.87 -2.01 -16.92
N LYS A 54 5.57 -1.85 -16.61
CA LYS A 54 4.59 -1.33 -17.56
C LYS A 54 4.76 0.15 -17.89
N GLN A 55 5.25 0.94 -16.93
CA GLN A 55 5.39 2.38 -17.06
C GLN A 55 6.65 2.79 -17.82
N TRP A 56 7.77 2.12 -17.54
CA TRP A 56 9.08 2.52 -18.06
C TRP A 56 9.78 1.46 -18.89
N GLY A 57 9.34 0.19 -18.86
CA GLY A 57 10.04 -0.91 -19.53
C GLY A 57 11.44 -1.18 -18.99
N ASP A 58 11.76 -0.69 -17.79
CA ASP A 58 13.08 -0.76 -17.17
C ASP A 58 13.09 -1.87 -16.11
N GLU A 59 13.72 -2.99 -16.43
CA GLU A 59 13.78 -4.16 -15.55
C GLU A 59 14.57 -3.89 -14.26
N VAL A 60 15.61 -3.05 -14.29
CA VAL A 60 16.42 -2.74 -13.12
C VAL A 60 15.58 -1.94 -12.11
N VAL A 61 14.90 -0.90 -12.59
CA VAL A 61 13.98 -0.11 -11.75
C VAL A 61 12.84 -1.00 -11.24
N ALA A 62 12.28 -1.86 -12.09
CA ALA A 62 11.20 -2.75 -11.68
C ALA A 62 11.61 -3.72 -10.57
N ARG A 63 12.78 -4.37 -10.72
CA ARG A 63 13.37 -5.26 -9.72
C ARG A 63 13.56 -4.55 -8.38
N LYS A 64 14.19 -3.37 -8.39
CA LYS A 64 14.38 -2.55 -7.17
C LYS A 64 13.06 -2.15 -6.53
N ALA A 65 12.09 -1.69 -7.32
CA ALA A 65 10.76 -1.31 -6.82
C ALA A 65 10.00 -2.49 -6.20
N GLY A 66 10.11 -3.68 -6.81
CA GLY A 66 9.53 -4.90 -6.28
C GLY A 66 10.12 -5.32 -4.94
N VAL A 67 11.44 -5.28 -4.80
CA VAL A 67 12.14 -5.55 -3.53
C VAL A 67 11.81 -4.50 -2.48
N ALA A 68 11.78 -3.21 -2.86
CA ALA A 68 11.35 -2.14 -1.98
C ALA A 68 9.93 -2.37 -1.47
N GLY A 69 9.02 -2.82 -2.34
CA GLY A 69 7.65 -3.17 -1.96
C GLY A 69 7.55 -4.41 -1.07
N LEU A 70 8.42 -5.40 -1.22
CA LEU A 70 8.49 -6.52 -0.27
C LEU A 70 8.98 -6.07 1.13
N GLY A 71 9.89 -5.11 1.18
CA GLY A 71 10.50 -4.61 2.41
C GLY A 71 9.78 -3.42 3.06
N HIS A 72 8.75 -2.85 2.45
CA HIS A 72 8.24 -1.52 2.84
C HIS A 72 7.72 -1.41 4.28
N ASN A 73 7.24 -2.52 4.86
CA ASN A 73 6.72 -2.58 6.24
C ASN A 73 7.80 -2.84 7.32
N ALA A 74 9.08 -2.65 6.98
CA ALA A 74 10.19 -2.81 7.92
C ALA A 74 10.00 -1.98 9.21
N ASP A 75 9.54 -0.73 9.06
CA ASP A 75 9.25 0.16 10.18
C ASP A 75 8.14 -0.38 11.11
N ARG A 76 7.09 -0.98 10.54
CA ARG A 76 5.98 -1.58 11.29
C ARG A 76 6.41 -2.79 12.07
N LEU A 77 7.24 -3.65 11.47
CA LEU A 77 7.80 -4.82 12.15
C LEU A 77 8.71 -4.40 13.32
N ILE A 78 9.62 -3.46 13.08
CA ILE A 78 10.52 -2.93 14.11
C ILE A 78 9.73 -2.30 15.24
N ARG A 79 8.71 -1.48 14.93
CA ARG A 79 7.84 -0.87 15.93
C ARG A 79 7.14 -1.92 16.79
N HIS A 80 6.63 -2.98 16.16
CA HIS A 80 5.93 -4.04 16.87
C HIS A 80 6.86 -4.83 17.81
N GLN A 81 8.07 -5.13 17.37
CA GLN A 81 9.04 -5.91 18.16
C GLN A 81 9.72 -5.10 19.27
N PHE A 82 10.02 -3.82 19.02
CA PHE A 82 10.91 -3.03 19.88
C PHE A 82 10.28 -1.73 20.41
N GLY A 83 9.07 -1.37 19.98
CA GLY A 83 8.36 -0.14 20.39
C GLY A 83 8.92 1.16 19.80
N VAL A 84 10.20 1.18 19.39
CA VAL A 84 10.89 2.36 18.85
C VAL A 84 11.44 2.05 17.46
N VAL A 85 11.26 2.99 16.52
CA VAL A 85 11.75 2.86 15.14
C VAL A 85 12.83 3.90 14.89
N THR A 86 14.00 3.45 14.41
CA THR A 86 15.06 4.33 13.93
C THR A 86 15.35 4.05 12.46
N THR A 87 15.83 5.06 11.74
CA THR A 87 16.24 4.93 10.33
C THR A 87 17.32 3.85 10.16
N ASP A 88 18.27 3.77 11.08
CA ASP A 88 19.36 2.78 11.01
C ASP A 88 18.85 1.36 11.25
N ALA A 89 17.88 1.17 12.16
CA ALA A 89 17.25 -0.13 12.35
C ALA A 89 16.53 -0.60 11.07
N ILE A 90 15.81 0.32 10.39
CA ILE A 90 15.16 0.03 9.10
C ILE A 90 16.22 -0.35 8.05
N ARG A 91 17.28 0.45 7.90
CA ARG A 91 18.35 0.18 6.92
C ARG A 91 19.02 -1.16 7.16
N ASN A 92 19.38 -1.46 8.40
CA ASN A 92 20.02 -2.73 8.78
C ASN A 92 19.11 -3.92 8.49
N LEU A 93 17.81 -3.80 8.78
CA LEU A 93 16.83 -4.84 8.48
C LEU A 93 16.72 -5.06 6.97
N LEU A 94 16.60 -3.99 6.20
CA LEU A 94 16.54 -4.05 4.74
C LEU A 94 17.80 -4.66 4.14
N SER A 95 18.99 -4.25 4.58
CA SER A 95 20.26 -4.83 4.12
C SER A 95 20.32 -6.33 4.38
N ARG A 96 19.86 -6.79 5.56
CA ARG A 96 19.79 -8.23 5.87
C ARG A 96 18.81 -8.98 4.95
N TRP A 97 17.65 -8.40 4.68
CA TRP A 97 16.68 -9.01 3.76
C TRP A 97 17.23 -9.10 2.34
N ILE A 98 17.80 -8.01 1.84
CA ILE A 98 18.30 -7.90 0.46
C ILE A 98 19.55 -8.78 0.26
N GLY A 99 20.46 -8.81 1.23
CA GLY A 99 21.77 -9.46 1.08
C GLY A 99 22.55 -8.88 -0.10
N ASP A 100 23.18 -9.75 -0.87
CA ASP A 100 24.07 -9.37 -1.99
C ASP A 100 23.34 -9.32 -3.34
N GLU A 101 22.00 -9.25 -3.36
CA GLU A 101 21.20 -9.24 -4.60
C GLU A 101 21.50 -8.02 -5.49
N PHE A 102 21.88 -6.89 -4.88
CA PHE A 102 22.22 -5.66 -5.58
C PHE A 102 23.58 -5.15 -5.12
N ALA A 103 24.24 -4.37 -5.99
CA ALA A 103 25.34 -3.53 -5.58
C ALA A 103 24.88 -2.48 -4.54
N ASP A 104 25.83 -1.92 -3.78
CA ASP A 104 25.56 -0.99 -2.69
C ASP A 104 24.68 0.20 -3.11
N GLU A 105 24.89 0.76 -4.30
CA GLU A 105 24.07 1.86 -4.82
C GLU A 105 22.62 1.42 -5.03
N GLY A 106 22.39 0.19 -5.48
CA GLY A 106 21.06 -0.39 -5.64
C GLY A 106 20.37 -0.63 -4.30
N ILE A 107 21.11 -1.06 -3.28
CA ILE A 107 20.60 -1.19 -1.91
C ILE A 107 20.21 0.19 -1.36
N ALA A 108 21.05 1.20 -1.56
CA ALA A 108 20.79 2.57 -1.10
C ALA A 108 19.52 3.15 -1.73
N GLU A 109 19.28 2.92 -3.03
CA GLU A 109 18.03 3.33 -3.70
C GLU A 109 16.80 2.62 -3.12
N VAL A 110 16.87 1.32 -2.87
CA VAL A 110 15.77 0.55 -2.25
C VAL A 110 15.48 1.08 -0.83
N GLN A 111 16.52 1.31 -0.03
CA GLN A 111 16.39 1.87 1.31
C GLN A 111 15.79 3.28 1.27
N HIS A 112 16.25 4.13 0.34
CA HIS A 112 15.68 5.46 0.13
C HIS A 112 14.18 5.38 -0.17
N ALA A 113 13.78 4.49 -1.09
CA ALA A 113 12.38 4.30 -1.44
C ALA A 113 11.55 3.87 -0.21
N VAL A 114 12.01 2.86 0.55
CA VAL A 114 11.30 2.38 1.74
C VAL A 114 11.17 3.46 2.82
N LEU A 115 12.21 4.25 3.07
CA LEU A 115 12.17 5.28 4.10
C LEU A 115 11.21 6.45 3.77
N ASN A 116 10.87 6.65 2.49
CA ASN A 116 10.13 7.83 2.03
C ASN A 116 8.76 7.50 1.39
N HIS A 117 8.34 6.22 1.37
CA HIS A 117 7.11 5.83 0.66
C HIS A 117 5.83 6.36 1.31
N GLY A 118 5.81 6.58 2.63
CA GLY A 118 4.66 7.14 3.34
C GLY A 118 4.39 8.62 3.08
N ASP A 119 5.32 9.33 2.45
CA ASP A 119 5.21 10.78 2.22
C ASP A 119 4.30 11.15 1.04
N ILE A 120 3.88 12.42 1.01
CA ILE A 120 3.27 13.05 -0.17
C ILE A 120 4.18 12.94 -1.40
N ASN A 121 3.61 13.08 -2.59
CA ASN A 121 4.39 13.12 -3.82
C ASN A 121 5.25 14.37 -3.89
N ARG A 122 6.51 14.21 -4.32
CA ARG A 122 7.41 15.32 -4.63
C ARG A 122 7.92 15.21 -6.06
N ALA A 123 8.22 16.35 -6.68
CA ALA A 123 8.71 16.41 -8.07
C ALA A 123 10.06 15.71 -8.25
N GLY A 124 10.88 15.67 -7.20
CA GLY A 124 12.20 15.02 -7.20
C GLY A 124 12.21 13.56 -6.76
N ASP A 125 11.06 12.90 -6.58
CA ASP A 125 11.04 11.47 -6.24
C ASP A 125 11.63 10.65 -7.39
N ASP A 126 12.51 9.70 -7.08
CA ASP A 126 13.07 8.77 -8.06
C ASP A 126 12.06 7.71 -8.52
N ARG A 127 12.38 6.98 -9.60
CA ARG A 127 11.46 6.00 -10.20
C ARG A 127 11.14 4.82 -9.28
N VAL A 128 12.07 4.39 -8.43
CA VAL A 128 11.85 3.29 -7.48
C VAL A 128 10.85 3.74 -6.41
N LEU A 129 11.05 4.93 -5.84
CA LEU A 129 10.13 5.55 -4.89
C LEU A 129 8.75 5.82 -5.50
N ILE A 130 8.68 6.31 -6.74
CA ILE A 130 7.42 6.50 -7.46
C ILE A 130 6.65 5.19 -7.56
N ALA A 131 7.28 4.11 -8.05
CA ALA A 131 6.62 2.82 -8.23
C ALA A 131 6.22 2.18 -6.90
N LEU A 132 7.01 2.34 -5.84
CA LEU A 132 6.65 1.87 -4.52
C LEU A 132 5.41 2.61 -3.97
N LYS A 133 5.41 3.95 -4.00
CA LYS A 133 4.26 4.78 -3.58
C LYS A 133 3.00 4.38 -4.32
N ASP A 134 3.07 4.29 -5.65
CA ASP A 134 1.93 3.92 -6.48
C ASP A 134 1.47 2.48 -6.23
N GLY A 135 2.41 1.55 -6.03
CA GLY A 135 2.13 0.14 -5.74
C GLY A 135 1.41 -0.06 -4.41
N ASP A 136 1.87 0.59 -3.35
CA ASP A 136 1.24 0.50 -2.03
C ASP A 136 -0.19 1.08 -2.04
N ARG A 137 -0.35 2.30 -2.58
CA ARG A 137 -1.66 2.94 -2.77
C ARG A 137 -2.61 2.10 -3.61
N TYR A 138 -2.13 1.54 -4.72
CA TYR A 138 -2.93 0.63 -5.54
C TYR A 138 -3.41 -0.61 -4.77
N VAL A 139 -2.56 -1.19 -3.92
CA VAL A 139 -2.91 -2.36 -3.10
C VAL A 139 -3.97 -2.00 -2.05
N ASN A 140 -3.85 -0.84 -1.42
CA ASN A 140 -4.82 -0.38 -0.42
C ASN A 140 -6.16 0.10 -1.01
N LEU A 141 -6.29 0.19 -2.34
CA LEU A 141 -7.60 0.36 -3.01
C LEU A 141 -8.41 -0.95 -3.13
N ALA A 142 -7.82 -2.11 -2.85
CA ALA A 142 -8.54 -3.38 -2.97
C ALA A 142 -9.55 -3.58 -1.83
N LEU A 143 -10.67 -4.27 -2.10
CA LEU A 143 -11.78 -4.41 -1.15
C LEU A 143 -11.42 -5.06 0.20
N ASP A 144 -10.33 -5.83 0.28
CA ASP A 144 -9.85 -6.35 1.55
C ASP A 144 -9.37 -5.25 2.52
N ILE A 145 -9.19 -4.02 2.04
CA ILE A 145 -8.94 -2.85 2.88
C ILE A 145 -10.05 -2.66 3.92
N VAL A 146 -11.31 -2.99 3.62
CA VAL A 146 -12.43 -2.87 4.57
C VAL A 146 -12.15 -3.71 5.83
N MET A 147 -11.74 -4.96 5.64
CA MET A 147 -11.39 -5.85 6.74
C MET A 147 -10.08 -5.44 7.43
N ARG A 148 -9.09 -5.03 6.65
CA ARG A 148 -7.77 -4.61 7.17
C ARG A 148 -7.87 -3.35 8.02
N SER A 149 -8.65 -2.36 7.59
CA SER A 149 -8.93 -1.14 8.33
C SER A 149 -9.73 -1.43 9.60
N ALA A 150 -10.73 -2.31 9.55
CA ALA A 150 -11.48 -2.71 10.75
C ALA A 150 -10.59 -3.42 11.79
N LEU A 151 -9.64 -4.25 11.34
CA LEU A 151 -8.65 -4.88 12.23
C LEU A 151 -7.65 -3.86 12.80
N HIS A 152 -7.27 -2.85 12.01
CA HIS A 152 -6.34 -1.82 12.46
C HIS A 152 -6.96 -0.88 13.49
N PHE A 153 -8.17 -0.40 13.20
CA PHE A 153 -8.95 0.54 14.00
C PHE A 153 -10.06 -0.17 14.77
N SER A 154 -9.70 -1.22 15.50
CA SER A 154 -10.66 -2.09 16.20
C SER A 154 -11.48 -1.40 17.30
N THR A 155 -11.09 -0.19 17.70
CA THR A 155 -11.79 0.65 18.67
C THR A 155 -12.67 1.72 18.04
N LEU A 156 -12.59 1.95 16.73
CA LEU A 156 -13.45 2.90 16.03
C LEU A 156 -14.79 2.24 15.65
N PRO A 157 -15.89 3.00 15.59
CA PRO A 157 -17.13 2.49 15.03
C PRO A 157 -16.94 2.14 13.55
N PRO A 158 -17.67 1.13 13.00
CA PRO A 158 -17.59 0.77 11.59
C PRO A 158 -17.91 1.95 10.65
N LEU A 159 -18.87 2.79 11.04
CA LEU A 159 -19.28 4.02 10.36
C LEU A 159 -19.77 5.03 11.38
N ASP A 160 -19.79 6.31 11.01
CA ASP A 160 -20.43 7.37 11.79
C ASP A 160 -21.90 7.47 11.38
N SER A 161 -22.84 7.18 12.28
CA SER A 161 -24.28 7.16 11.96
C SER A 161 -24.92 8.54 11.86
N VAL A 162 -24.19 9.61 12.23
CA VAL A 162 -24.68 11.00 12.17
C VAL A 162 -24.11 11.69 10.93
N TYR A 163 -22.80 11.54 10.70
CA TYR A 163 -22.07 12.27 9.66
C TYR A 163 -21.60 11.41 8.49
N PHE A 164 -21.66 10.08 8.60
CA PHE A 164 -21.16 9.12 7.60
C PHE A 164 -19.68 9.32 7.27
N LEU A 165 -19.37 10.17 6.28
CA LEU A 165 -18.00 10.54 5.90
C LEU A 165 -17.59 11.94 6.34
N ASP A 166 -18.55 12.79 6.70
CA ASP A 166 -18.34 14.22 6.92
C ASP A 166 -18.15 14.58 8.41
N ALA A 167 -17.69 13.62 9.22
CA ALA A 167 -17.55 13.82 10.66
C ALA A 167 -16.61 15.00 10.96
N PRO A 168 -17.05 16.00 11.75
CA PRO A 168 -16.25 17.18 12.05
C PRO A 168 -14.89 16.82 12.67
N GLY A 169 -13.82 17.39 12.12
CA GLY A 169 -12.46 17.18 12.62
C GLY A 169 -11.84 15.82 12.26
N ALA A 170 -12.52 14.98 11.47
CA ALA A 170 -11.91 13.77 10.92
C ALA A 170 -10.74 14.14 9.98
N THR A 171 -9.64 13.40 10.06
CA THR A 171 -8.50 13.51 9.15
C THR A 171 -8.03 12.13 8.71
N TYR A 172 -7.16 12.05 7.69
CA TYR A 172 -6.55 10.78 7.29
C TYR A 172 -5.85 10.05 8.44
N ASN A 173 -5.17 10.78 9.33
CA ASN A 173 -4.44 10.19 10.47
C ASN A 173 -5.31 10.03 11.73
N ASP A 174 -6.50 10.60 11.73
CA ASP A 174 -7.45 10.56 12.85
C ASP A 174 -8.87 10.40 12.29
N PRO A 175 -9.17 9.24 11.67
CA PRO A 175 -10.51 8.95 11.18
C PRO A 175 -11.45 8.74 12.38
N LYS A 176 -12.72 9.13 12.25
CA LYS A 176 -13.73 8.94 13.31
C LYS A 176 -14.54 7.66 13.12
N SER A 177 -14.38 6.98 11.99
CA SER A 177 -14.90 5.65 11.73
C SER A 177 -14.00 4.84 10.79
N VAL A 178 -14.17 3.51 10.80
CA VAL A 178 -13.47 2.63 9.86
C VAL A 178 -13.80 2.99 8.41
N LEU A 179 -15.07 3.30 8.11
CA LEU A 179 -15.48 3.68 6.77
C LEU A 179 -14.75 4.94 6.27
N GLN A 180 -14.51 5.93 7.14
CA GLN A 180 -13.74 7.12 6.78
C GLN A 180 -12.29 6.81 6.40
N ASP A 181 -11.62 5.94 7.18
CA ASP A 181 -10.26 5.47 6.84
C ASP A 181 -10.24 4.79 5.46
N VAL A 182 -11.18 3.88 5.24
CA VAL A 182 -11.31 3.17 3.96
C VAL A 182 -11.55 4.15 2.80
N MET A 183 -12.45 5.12 2.98
CA MET A 183 -12.79 6.08 1.93
C MET A 183 -11.70 7.11 1.65
N ALA A 184 -10.84 7.42 2.62
CA ALA A 184 -9.69 8.29 2.41
C ALA A 184 -8.71 7.71 1.37
N SER A 185 -8.73 6.39 1.15
CA SER A 185 -7.96 5.74 0.08
C SER A 185 -8.35 6.24 -1.33
N LEU A 186 -9.56 6.79 -1.52
CA LEU A 186 -9.99 7.36 -2.80
C LEU A 186 -9.21 8.62 -3.20
N ASP A 187 -8.55 9.30 -2.25
CA ASP A 187 -7.65 10.42 -2.54
C ASP A 187 -6.47 9.97 -3.43
N TRP A 188 -6.09 8.69 -3.40
CA TRP A 188 -5.01 8.16 -4.23
C TRP A 188 -5.37 8.07 -5.72
N VAL A 189 -6.62 8.28 -6.10
CA VAL A 189 -7.03 8.39 -7.50
C VAL A 189 -7.63 9.76 -7.84
N ASP A 190 -7.58 10.70 -6.90
CA ASP A 190 -8.01 12.08 -7.13
C ASP A 190 -6.85 12.90 -7.70
N PRO A 191 -6.92 13.40 -8.95
CA PRO A 191 -5.83 14.18 -9.56
C PRO A 191 -5.51 15.49 -8.82
N THR A 192 -6.40 15.96 -7.94
CA THR A 192 -6.16 17.16 -7.11
C THR A 192 -5.40 16.84 -5.82
N SER A 193 -5.30 15.57 -5.44
CA SER A 193 -4.65 15.13 -4.21
C SER A 193 -3.13 15.06 -4.34
N ARG A 194 -2.43 15.48 -3.28
CA ARG A 194 -0.96 15.39 -3.17
C ARG A 194 -0.44 13.96 -3.01
N VAL A 195 -1.33 13.00 -2.77
CA VAL A 195 -1.01 11.57 -2.65
C VAL A 195 -1.58 10.76 -3.82
N CYS A 196 -2.05 11.41 -4.87
CA CYS A 196 -2.54 10.73 -6.07
C CYS A 196 -1.49 9.79 -6.69
N ILE A 197 -1.89 8.63 -7.16
CA ILE A 197 -1.06 7.73 -7.97
C ILE A 197 -0.58 8.50 -9.21
N ARG A 198 0.72 8.45 -9.50
CA ARG A 198 1.35 9.30 -10.53
C ARG A 198 1.52 8.64 -11.88
N THR A 199 1.75 7.33 -11.90
CA THR A 199 2.02 6.61 -13.13
C THR A 199 0.71 6.27 -13.85
N THR A 200 0.71 6.46 -15.17
CA THR A 200 -0.47 6.15 -15.98
C THR A 200 -0.78 4.65 -15.96
N ALA A 201 0.26 3.81 -15.86
CA ALA A 201 0.12 2.37 -15.68
C ALA A 201 -0.65 2.03 -14.39
N ALA A 202 -0.28 2.63 -13.26
CA ALA A 202 -0.94 2.37 -11.98
C ALA A 202 -2.35 2.98 -11.92
N LEU A 203 -2.58 4.19 -12.46
CA LEU A 203 -3.92 4.79 -12.52
C LEU A 203 -4.91 3.91 -13.29
N ARG A 204 -4.48 3.34 -14.43
CA ARG A 204 -5.29 2.38 -15.19
C ARG A 204 -5.61 1.12 -14.40
N MET A 205 -4.67 0.64 -13.58
CA MET A 205 -4.89 -0.52 -12.70
C MET A 205 -5.80 -0.17 -11.51
N ALA A 206 -5.68 1.04 -10.97
CA ALA A 206 -6.41 1.53 -9.81
C ALA A 206 -7.88 1.82 -10.10
N GLY A 207 -8.22 2.25 -11.33
CA GLY A 207 -9.58 2.64 -11.74
C GLY A 207 -10.67 1.64 -11.32
N PRO A 208 -10.58 0.34 -11.71
CA PRO A 208 -11.56 -0.66 -11.31
C PRO A 208 -11.69 -0.86 -9.79
N ARG A 209 -10.59 -0.71 -9.04
CA ARG A 209 -10.59 -0.85 -7.57
C ARG A 209 -11.25 0.33 -6.88
N ALA A 210 -10.92 1.55 -7.31
CA ALA A 210 -11.59 2.76 -6.84
C ALA A 210 -13.09 2.74 -7.15
N ALA A 211 -13.49 2.25 -8.34
CA ALA A 211 -14.89 2.05 -8.69
C ALA A 211 -15.59 1.09 -7.74
N ALA A 212 -14.94 -0.03 -7.36
CA ALA A 212 -15.48 -0.97 -6.39
C ALA A 212 -15.67 -0.36 -4.99
N LEU A 213 -14.72 0.46 -4.53
CA LEU A 213 -14.86 1.17 -3.25
C LEU A 213 -15.99 2.21 -3.28
N ARG A 214 -16.14 2.96 -4.38
CA ARG A 214 -17.27 3.88 -4.55
C ARG A 214 -18.61 3.13 -4.55
N PHE A 215 -18.69 2.00 -5.27
CA PHE A 215 -19.87 1.15 -5.28
C PHE A 215 -20.22 0.63 -3.87
N TYR A 216 -19.23 0.15 -3.12
CA TYR A 216 -19.41 -0.29 -1.74
C TYR A 216 -19.98 0.82 -0.86
N ARG A 217 -19.38 2.02 -0.88
CA ARG A 217 -19.84 3.20 -0.14
C ARG A 217 -21.28 3.57 -0.50
N ASP A 218 -21.56 3.67 -1.78
CA ASP A 218 -22.87 4.15 -2.28
C ASP A 218 -23.98 3.14 -1.96
N THR A 219 -23.67 1.85 -2.05
CA THR A 219 -24.59 0.76 -1.66
C THR A 219 -24.88 0.78 -0.16
N LEU A 220 -23.84 0.90 0.67
CA LEU A 220 -24.00 0.96 2.12
C LEU A 220 -24.85 2.18 2.52
N LEU A 221 -24.59 3.36 1.95
CA LEU A 221 -25.38 4.56 2.23
C LEU A 221 -26.84 4.40 1.81
N ALA A 222 -27.11 3.75 0.67
CA ALA A 222 -28.47 3.50 0.21
C ALA A 222 -29.22 2.57 1.17
N GLN A 223 -28.58 1.48 1.63
CA GLN A 223 -29.16 0.54 2.58
C GLN A 223 -29.49 1.22 3.92
N LEU A 224 -28.55 2.01 4.46
CA LEU A 224 -28.79 2.75 5.71
C LEU A 224 -29.98 3.72 5.59
N LYS A 225 -30.17 4.35 4.43
CA LYS A 225 -31.32 5.23 4.18
C LYS A 225 -32.63 4.46 4.02
N GLU A 226 -32.59 3.29 3.38
CA GLU A 226 -33.76 2.41 3.24
C GLU A 226 -34.26 1.92 4.61
N GLU A 227 -33.32 1.66 5.53
CA GLU A 227 -33.59 1.20 6.89
C GLU A 227 -33.89 2.33 7.89
N ASP A 228 -33.94 3.60 7.44
CA ASP A 228 -34.06 4.79 8.29
C ASP A 228 -32.97 4.86 9.39
N ALA A 229 -31.79 4.30 9.09
CA ALA A 229 -30.63 4.21 9.97
C ALA A 229 -29.58 5.32 9.69
N PHE A 230 -29.88 6.26 8.79
CA PHE A 230 -29.01 7.43 8.53
C PHE A 230 -29.77 8.63 7.93
N PRO A 231 -29.55 9.86 8.45
CA PRO A 231 -28.77 10.16 9.65
C PRO A 231 -29.55 9.79 10.92
N LEU A 232 -28.88 9.20 11.91
CA LEU A 232 -29.46 9.07 13.25
C LEU A 232 -29.37 10.42 13.98
N SER A 233 -30.51 10.93 14.42
CA SER A 233 -30.63 12.17 15.19
C SER A 233 -30.31 12.00 16.67
#